data_AF-A0A382WV87-F1
#
_entry.id   AF-A0A382WV87-F1
#
_cell.length_a   1.000
_cell.length_b   1.000
_cell.length_c   1.000
_cell.angle_alpha   90.00
_cell.angle_beta   90.00
_cell.angle_gamma   90.00
#
_symmetry.space_group_name_H-M   'P 1'
#
loop_
_entity.id
_entity.type
_entity.pdbx_description
1 polymer ?
#
loop_
_entity_poly.entity_id
_entity_poly.type
_entity_poly.pdbx_seq_one_letter_code
_entity_poly.pdbx_strand_id
1 'polypeptide(L)'
;MPTINRQKFIEFLARNKYAAEFFINLISKSSNVLDMDFIEQHGDQLDWDWDRRDFLIEVRERESLPWSALLIEPFKDKWDWEKLSRNESLPWSEALIERYKDKWDWQALSWNKSLPWSEELLERFANKWDWEELNWNKSLPWSEALIERYKDKWGWEELSRNESLPWSEPFIERYKDKWVWSSLSWNESMPWSEALIERFADKWDWDYLRKIEVA
;
A
#
# COMPACT_ATOMS: atom_id res chain seq x y z
N MET A 1 -8.21 -11.09 27.73
CA MET A 1 -6.76 -11.18 28.03
C MET A 1 -6.37 -10.06 28.98
N PRO A 2 -5.44 -10.24 29.93
CA PRO A 2 -5.19 -9.24 30.95
C PRO A 2 -4.25 -8.15 30.42
N THR A 3 -4.75 -6.92 30.42
CA THR A 3 -4.11 -5.62 30.11
C THR A 3 -2.73 -5.41 30.78
N ILE A 4 -2.43 -6.23 31.78
CA ILE A 4 -1.26 -6.18 32.66
C ILE A 4 0.05 -6.48 31.92
N ASN A 5 0.07 -7.38 30.93
CA ASN A 5 1.32 -7.75 30.25
C ASN A 5 1.77 -6.72 29.19
N ARG A 6 0.82 -6.14 28.45
CA ARG A 6 1.10 -5.04 27.50
C ARG A 6 1.65 -3.79 28.19
N GLN A 7 1.08 -3.45 29.34
CA GLN A 7 1.53 -2.30 30.13
C GLN A 7 2.97 -2.50 30.63
N LYS A 8 3.33 -3.70 31.10
CA LYS A 8 4.69 -4.03 31.52
C LYS A 8 5.71 -3.93 30.38
N PHE A 9 5.34 -4.37 29.18
CA PHE A 9 6.20 -4.26 27.99
C PHE A 9 6.44 -2.78 27.61
N ILE A 10 5.40 -1.95 27.61
CA ILE A 10 5.52 -0.51 27.37
C ILE A 10 6.41 0.13 28.45
N GLU A 11 6.21 -0.22 29.72
CA GLU A 11 7.05 0.25 30.82
C GLU A 11 8.52 -0.17 30.67
N PHE A 12 8.78 -1.38 30.19
CA PHE A 12 10.13 -1.85 29.88
C PHE A 12 10.78 -1.02 28.77
N LEU A 13 10.10 -0.83 27.64
CA LEU A 13 10.59 0.03 26.56
C LEU A 13 10.80 1.47 27.04
N ALA A 14 9.90 1.99 27.89
CA ALA A 14 10.02 3.32 28.46
C ALA A 14 11.26 3.46 29.37
N ARG A 15 11.64 2.39 30.09
CA ARG A 15 12.80 2.36 30.99
C ARG A 15 14.12 1.99 30.30
N ASN A 16 14.07 1.34 29.14
CA ASN A 16 15.25 0.89 28.40
C ASN A 16 15.36 1.57 27.03
N LYS A 17 16.12 2.68 27.00
CA LYS A 17 16.29 3.52 25.79
C LYS A 17 16.83 2.73 24.59
N TYR A 18 17.83 1.87 24.79
CA TYR A 18 18.44 1.10 23.70
C TYR A 18 17.50 0.03 23.15
N ALA A 19 16.78 -0.69 24.03
CA ALA A 19 15.78 -1.65 23.61
C ALA A 19 14.63 -0.97 22.85
N ALA A 20 14.18 0.20 23.30
CA ALA A 20 13.18 0.99 22.59
C ALA A 20 13.67 1.46 21.22
N GLU A 21 14.89 2.01 21.11
CA GLU A 21 15.45 2.45 19.84
C GLU A 21 15.62 1.28 18.86
N PHE A 22 16.13 0.14 19.33
CA PHE A 22 16.25 -1.07 18.51
C PHE A 22 14.89 -1.57 18.03
N PHE A 23 13.91 -1.72 18.94
CA PHE A 23 12.57 -2.21 18.63
C PHE A 23 11.82 -1.28 17.67
N ILE A 24 11.89 0.04 17.90
CA ILE A 24 11.28 1.05 17.03
C ILE A 24 11.88 0.98 15.62
N ASN A 25 13.20 0.85 15.53
CA ASN A 25 13.91 0.78 14.26
C ASN A 25 13.62 -0.53 13.52
N LEU A 26 13.55 -1.65 14.26
CA LEU A 26 13.19 -2.96 13.73
C LEU A 26 11.77 -2.95 13.15
N ILE A 27 10.77 -2.52 13.92
CA ILE A 27 9.38 -2.48 13.44
C ILE A 27 9.21 -1.50 12.28
N SER A 28 9.89 -0.35 12.33
CA SER A 28 9.81 0.62 11.23
C SER A 28 10.33 0.04 9.92
N LYS A 29 11.30 -0.90 9.97
CA LYS A 29 11.98 -1.46 8.79
C LYS A 29 11.56 -2.88 8.42
N SER A 30 10.95 -3.61 9.33
CA SER A 30 10.69 -5.04 9.18
C SER A 30 9.38 -5.28 8.44
N SER A 31 9.44 -6.13 7.43
CA SER A 31 8.28 -6.72 6.75
C SER A 31 7.52 -7.73 7.62
N ASN A 32 7.94 -7.96 8.86
CA ASN A 32 7.30 -8.90 9.76
C ASN A 32 6.81 -8.17 11.01
N VAL A 33 5.52 -8.27 11.26
CA VAL A 33 4.89 -7.91 12.53
C VAL A 33 5.32 -8.97 13.54
N LEU A 34 6.05 -8.57 14.57
CA LEU A 34 6.46 -9.49 15.64
C LEU A 34 5.24 -10.17 16.27
N ASP A 35 5.29 -11.49 16.42
CA ASP A 35 4.33 -12.28 17.19
C ASP A 35 4.56 -12.02 18.69
N MET A 36 3.57 -11.41 19.33
CA MET A 36 3.63 -11.08 20.75
C MET A 36 2.95 -12.11 21.64
N ASP A 37 2.18 -13.05 21.10
CA ASP A 37 1.64 -14.14 21.90
C ASP A 37 2.79 -15.04 22.39
N PHE A 38 3.84 -15.20 21.59
CA PHE A 38 5.08 -15.86 21.96
C PHE A 38 5.85 -15.10 23.06
N ILE A 39 5.99 -13.77 22.94
CA ILE A 39 6.64 -12.93 23.96
C ILE A 39 5.82 -12.91 25.26
N GLU A 40 4.49 -12.92 25.16
CA GLU A 40 3.56 -12.99 26.30
C GLU A 40 3.57 -14.36 26.99
N GLN A 41 3.84 -15.45 26.28
CA GLN A 41 3.85 -16.82 26.80
C GLN A 41 5.22 -17.27 27.33
N HIS A 42 6.32 -16.77 26.77
CA HIS A 42 7.68 -17.25 27.04
C HIS A 42 8.66 -16.17 27.52
N GLY A 43 8.22 -14.90 27.67
CA GLY A 43 9.09 -13.76 28.02
C GLY A 43 9.97 -13.97 29.26
N ASP A 44 9.47 -14.64 30.29
CA ASP A 44 10.23 -14.90 31.51
C ASP A 44 11.36 -15.94 31.32
N GLN A 45 11.36 -16.66 30.19
CA GLN A 45 12.32 -17.73 29.84
C GLN A 45 13.28 -17.31 28.71
N LEU A 46 13.06 -16.14 28.10
CA LEU A 46 13.93 -15.64 27.04
C LEU A 46 15.22 -15.10 27.65
N ASP A 47 16.35 -15.59 27.14
CA ASP A 47 17.64 -14.94 27.30
C ASP A 47 17.64 -13.72 26.37
N TRP A 48 17.59 -12.53 26.95
CA TRP A 48 17.46 -11.27 26.22
C TRP A 48 18.79 -10.80 25.62
N ASP A 49 19.75 -11.70 25.44
CA ASP A 49 20.97 -11.51 24.66
C ASP A 49 20.71 -11.83 23.17
N TRP A 50 20.27 -10.81 22.43
CA TRP A 50 19.64 -10.88 21.11
C TRP A 50 20.58 -11.16 19.92
N ASP A 51 21.79 -11.68 20.14
CA ASP A 51 22.78 -11.93 19.09
C ASP A 51 22.64 -13.31 18.39
N ARG A 52 21.62 -14.12 18.74
CA ARG A 52 21.40 -15.43 18.11
C ARG A 52 20.36 -15.38 16.99
N ARG A 53 20.83 -15.68 15.78
CA ARG A 53 20.07 -15.76 14.51
C ARG A 53 18.95 -16.82 14.48
N ASP A 54 18.92 -17.72 15.45
CA ASP A 54 18.02 -18.89 15.43
C ASP A 54 16.55 -18.52 15.74
N PHE A 55 16.32 -17.36 16.36
CA PHE A 55 14.97 -16.87 16.70
C PHE A 55 14.13 -16.49 15.47
N LEU A 56 14.77 -16.21 14.32
CA LEU A 56 14.12 -15.69 13.12
C LEU A 56 13.39 -16.76 12.29
N ILE A 57 13.59 -18.05 12.59
CA ILE A 57 13.05 -19.17 11.79
C ILE A 57 11.68 -19.64 12.31
N GLU A 58 11.38 -19.50 13.60
CA GLU A 58 10.13 -19.97 14.22
C GLU A 58 8.94 -18.99 14.10
N VAL A 59 9.21 -17.70 13.83
CA VAL A 59 8.23 -16.58 13.80
C VAL A 59 7.29 -16.60 12.58
N ARG A 60 7.43 -17.57 11.66
CA ARG A 60 6.82 -17.51 10.32
C ARG A 60 5.31 -17.75 10.26
N GLU A 61 4.67 -18.22 11.32
CA GLU A 61 3.23 -18.52 11.29
C GLU A 61 2.56 -18.22 12.64
N ARG A 62 1.99 -17.01 12.84
CA ARG A 62 0.74 -16.71 13.60
C ARG A 62 0.52 -15.21 13.84
N GLU A 63 -0.71 -14.87 14.24
CA GLU A 63 -1.44 -13.60 14.03
C GLU A 63 -0.83 -12.31 14.63
N SER A 64 -1.16 -11.20 13.98
CA SER A 64 -0.60 -9.86 14.18
C SER A 64 -0.87 -9.23 15.55
N LEU A 65 0.17 -8.65 16.15
CA LEU A 65 0.10 -7.59 17.16
C LEU A 65 -1.01 -6.58 16.87
N PRO A 66 -1.84 -6.19 17.86
CA PRO A 66 -2.63 -4.99 17.69
C PRO A 66 -1.66 -3.81 17.76
N TRP A 67 -1.37 -3.23 16.59
CA TRP A 67 -1.00 -1.83 16.39
C TRP A 67 -2.06 -0.92 17.00
N SER A 68 -2.16 -1.00 18.31
CA SER A 68 -3.11 -0.25 19.10
C SER A 68 -2.48 1.08 19.45
N ALA A 69 -3.34 2.07 19.68
CA ALA A 69 -3.03 3.29 20.40
C ALA A 69 -1.95 3.13 21.48
N LEU A 70 -2.03 2.05 22.26
CA LEU A 70 -1.17 1.79 23.40
C LEU A 70 0.30 1.56 23.02
N LEU A 71 0.61 1.04 21.84
CA LEU A 71 1.99 0.85 21.38
C LEU A 71 2.52 2.09 20.66
N ILE A 72 1.70 2.72 19.82
CA ILE A 72 2.15 3.79 18.94
C ILE A 72 2.23 5.13 19.69
N GLU A 73 1.21 5.43 20.51
CA GLU A 73 1.06 6.73 21.17
C GLU A 73 2.24 7.08 22.09
N PRO A 74 2.77 6.16 22.94
CA PRO A 74 3.89 6.49 23.82
C PRO A 74 5.20 6.79 23.07
N PHE A 75 5.32 6.31 21.83
CA PHE A 75 6.53 6.43 21.03
C PHE A 75 6.30 7.21 19.73
N LYS A 76 5.19 7.94 19.62
CA LYS A 76 4.76 8.62 18.38
C LYS A 76 5.81 9.56 17.77
N ASP A 77 6.64 10.17 18.60
CA ASP A 77 7.68 11.11 18.14
C ASP A 77 9.04 10.43 17.91
N LYS A 78 9.12 9.11 18.12
CA LYS A 78 10.32 8.30 17.89
C LYS A 78 10.21 7.40 16.66
N TRP A 79 9.00 7.15 16.18
CA TRP A 79 8.77 6.35 14.98
C TRP A 79 9.33 7.04 13.73
N ASP A 80 9.88 6.23 12.84
CA ASP A 80 10.20 6.65 11.48
C ASP A 80 8.94 6.50 10.62
N TRP A 81 8.17 7.60 10.54
CA TRP A 81 6.86 7.61 9.89
C TRP A 81 6.92 7.38 8.39
N GLU A 82 8.01 7.80 7.73
CA GLU A 82 8.23 7.47 6.32
C GLU A 82 8.32 5.96 6.16
N LYS A 83 9.20 5.30 6.93
CA LYS A 83 9.36 3.84 6.82
C LYS A 83 8.10 3.07 7.22
N LEU A 84 7.37 3.54 8.23
CA LEU A 84 6.09 2.95 8.59
C LEU A 84 5.03 3.11 7.49
N SER A 85 4.94 4.28 6.85
CA SER A 85 4.04 4.47 5.71
C SER A 85 4.31 3.49 4.56
N ARG A 86 5.57 3.10 4.36
CA ARG A 86 5.98 2.13 3.32
C ARG A 86 5.77 0.66 3.72
N ASN A 87 5.45 0.39 4.99
CA ASN A 87 5.40 -0.95 5.51
C ASN A 87 4.08 -1.63 5.13
N GLU A 88 4.15 -2.54 4.16
CA GLU A 88 3.02 -3.33 3.65
C GLU A 88 2.50 -4.39 4.64
N SER A 89 3.21 -4.63 5.74
CA SER A 89 2.84 -5.63 6.74
C SER A 89 2.15 -5.04 7.97
N LEU A 90 1.99 -3.71 8.04
CA LEU A 90 1.20 -3.12 9.12
C LEU A 90 -0.27 -3.56 8.99
N PRO A 91 -0.98 -3.74 10.11
CA PRO A 91 -2.41 -4.05 10.10
C PRO A 91 -3.19 -2.77 9.78
N TRP A 92 -3.10 -2.34 8.52
CA TRP A 92 -3.71 -1.11 8.04
C TRP A 92 -5.23 -1.15 8.24
N SER A 93 -5.76 -0.04 8.73
CA SER A 93 -7.18 0.21 8.86
C SER A 93 -7.44 1.70 8.66
N GLU A 94 -8.63 2.09 8.21
CA GLU A 94 -8.98 3.50 8.09
C GLU A 94 -8.83 4.25 9.42
N ALA A 95 -9.12 3.60 10.55
CA ALA A 95 -8.97 4.16 11.89
C ALA A 95 -7.50 4.45 12.23
N LEU A 96 -6.57 3.57 11.82
CA LEU A 96 -5.14 3.78 12.01
C LEU A 96 -4.63 4.94 11.15
N ILE A 97 -5.07 5.01 9.88
CA ILE A 97 -4.73 6.09 8.96
C ILE A 97 -5.22 7.43 9.51
N GLU A 98 -6.50 7.53 9.87
CA GLU A 98 -7.13 8.74 10.41
C GLU A 98 -6.44 9.24 11.68
N ARG A 99 -6.16 8.32 12.62
CA ARG A 99 -5.59 8.66 13.93
C ARG A 99 -4.24 9.38 13.82
N TYR A 100 -3.42 9.02 12.83
CA TYR A 100 -2.08 9.56 12.63
C TYR A 100 -1.90 10.27 11.28
N LYS A 101 -2.99 10.77 10.71
CA LYS A 101 -3.04 11.42 9.37
C LYS A 101 -2.07 12.59 9.16
N ASP A 102 -1.58 13.20 10.22
CA ASP A 102 -0.62 14.32 10.17
C ASP A 102 0.82 13.89 10.44
N LYS A 103 1.04 12.59 10.70
CA LYS A 103 2.35 11.99 10.90
C LYS A 103 2.76 11.11 9.70
N TRP A 104 1.80 10.46 9.05
CA TRP A 104 2.07 9.64 7.88
C TRP A 104 2.74 10.44 6.75
N ASP A 105 3.73 9.82 6.12
CA ASP A 105 4.21 10.24 4.81
C ASP A 105 3.19 9.80 3.75
N TRP A 106 2.52 10.76 3.12
CA TRP A 106 1.42 10.50 2.18
C TRP A 106 1.90 10.09 0.79
N GLN A 107 3.11 10.50 0.39
CA GLN A 107 3.71 9.98 -0.83
C GLN A 107 3.96 8.48 -0.66
N ALA A 108 4.55 8.09 0.47
CA ALA A 108 4.79 6.70 0.82
C ALA A 108 3.51 5.85 0.92
N LEU A 109 2.45 6.41 1.54
CA LEU A 109 1.16 5.72 1.59
C LEU A 109 0.53 5.57 0.20
N SER A 110 0.74 6.51 -0.72
CA SER A 110 0.10 6.51 -2.05
C SER A 110 0.52 5.32 -2.91
N TRP A 111 1.73 4.80 -2.77
CA TRP A 111 2.17 3.59 -3.46
C TRP A 111 2.06 2.30 -2.63
N ASN A 112 1.64 2.39 -1.36
CA ASN A 112 1.51 1.23 -0.48
C ASN A 112 0.33 0.34 -0.94
N LYS A 113 0.64 -0.92 -1.26
CA LYS A 113 -0.32 -1.88 -1.83
C LYS A 113 -1.23 -2.53 -0.80
N SER A 114 -0.88 -2.44 0.49
CA SER A 114 -1.57 -3.11 1.60
C SER A 114 -2.53 -2.20 2.36
N LEU A 115 -2.72 -0.95 1.93
CA LEU A 115 -3.75 -0.12 2.52
C LEU A 115 -5.15 -0.71 2.23
N PRO A 116 -6.14 -0.48 3.11
CA PRO A 116 -7.52 -0.87 2.88
C PRO A 116 -8.16 0.10 1.87
N TRP A 117 -7.69 0.06 0.62
CA TRP A 117 -8.12 0.99 -0.40
C TRP A 117 -9.63 0.90 -0.65
N SER A 118 -10.29 2.05 -0.60
CA SER A 118 -11.71 2.24 -0.89
C SER A 118 -11.90 3.61 -1.55
N GLU A 119 -12.99 3.80 -2.29
CA GLU A 119 -13.30 5.13 -2.85
C GLU A 119 -13.51 6.15 -1.71
N GLU A 120 -14.08 5.73 -0.59
CA GLU A 120 -14.28 6.55 0.61
C GLU A 120 -12.96 6.98 1.25
N LEU A 121 -11.96 6.09 1.31
CA LEU A 121 -10.64 6.42 1.83
C LEU A 121 -9.92 7.43 0.92
N LEU A 122 -10.01 7.23 -0.39
CA LEU A 122 -9.47 8.15 -1.39
C LEU A 122 -10.12 9.53 -1.29
N GLU A 123 -11.44 9.58 -1.16
CA GLU A 123 -12.20 10.82 -1.00
C GLU A 123 -11.88 11.55 0.29
N ARG A 124 -11.85 10.85 1.42
CA ARG A 124 -11.61 11.44 2.73
C ARG A 124 -10.28 12.19 2.82
N PHE A 125 -9.26 11.71 2.10
CA PHE A 125 -7.92 12.29 2.10
C PHE A 125 -7.46 12.75 0.71
N ALA A 126 -8.39 13.13 -0.17
CA ALA A 126 -8.11 13.47 -1.57
C ALA A 126 -7.07 14.60 -1.75
N ASN A 127 -6.90 15.46 -0.74
CA ASN A 127 -5.93 16.55 -0.72
C ASN A 127 -4.56 16.19 -0.11
N LYS A 128 -4.42 15.01 0.48
CA LYS A 128 -3.17 14.53 1.06
C LYS A 128 -2.47 13.51 0.18
N TRP A 129 -3.23 12.71 -0.58
CA TRP A 129 -2.66 11.74 -1.51
C TRP A 129 -1.75 12.39 -2.55
N ASP A 130 -0.65 11.69 -2.85
CA ASP A 130 0.20 11.98 -3.99
C ASP A 130 -0.38 11.26 -5.21
N TRP A 131 -0.97 12.06 -6.12
CA TRP A 131 -1.67 11.53 -7.28
C TRP A 131 -0.71 10.99 -8.35
N GLU A 132 0.55 11.43 -8.36
CA GLU A 132 1.57 10.88 -9.25
C GLU A 132 1.89 9.44 -8.84
N GLU A 133 2.08 9.20 -7.54
CA GLU A 133 2.30 7.85 -7.02
C GLU A 133 1.06 6.95 -7.15
N LEU A 134 -0.15 7.50 -6.91
CA LEU A 134 -1.40 6.74 -7.07
C LEU A 134 -1.61 6.25 -8.50
N ASN A 135 -1.14 6.97 -9.53
CA ASN A 135 -1.26 6.54 -10.93
C ASN A 135 -0.67 5.14 -11.17
N TRP A 136 0.40 4.80 -10.44
CA TRP A 136 1.12 3.54 -10.59
C TRP A 136 0.63 2.44 -9.63
N ASN A 137 -0.32 2.76 -8.74
CA ASN A 137 -0.79 1.83 -7.73
C ASN A 137 -1.89 0.91 -8.30
N LYS A 138 -1.49 -0.30 -8.71
CA LYS A 138 -2.39 -1.34 -9.20
C LYS A 138 -3.37 -1.88 -8.12
N SER A 139 -3.17 -1.57 -6.83
CA SER A 139 -4.03 -2.03 -5.73
C SER A 139 -5.23 -1.10 -5.46
N LEU A 140 -5.36 0.02 -6.18
CA LEU A 140 -6.53 0.89 -6.02
C LEU A 140 -7.81 0.19 -6.50
N PRO A 141 -8.98 0.55 -5.94
CA PRO A 141 -10.29 0.06 -6.38
C PRO A 141 -10.68 0.76 -7.68
N TRP A 142 -9.95 0.48 -8.76
CA TRP A 142 -10.15 1.12 -10.05
C TRP A 142 -11.59 0.92 -10.54
N SER A 143 -12.28 2.03 -10.76
CA SER A 143 -13.64 2.10 -11.28
C SER A 143 -13.75 3.27 -12.25
N GLU A 144 -14.65 3.20 -13.25
CA GLU A 144 -14.90 4.36 -14.13
C GLU A 144 -15.32 5.61 -13.33
N ALA A 145 -16.03 5.41 -12.20
CA ALA A 145 -16.48 6.48 -11.33
C ALA A 145 -15.32 7.17 -10.59
N LEU A 146 -14.35 6.38 -10.12
CA LEU A 146 -13.12 6.89 -9.51
C LEU A 146 -12.29 7.70 -10.52
N ILE A 147 -12.18 7.20 -11.76
CA ILE A 147 -11.48 7.90 -12.85
C ILE A 147 -12.18 9.22 -13.18
N GLU A 148 -13.51 9.22 -13.36
CA GLU A 148 -14.27 10.44 -13.66
C GLU A 148 -14.15 11.48 -12.55
N ARG A 149 -14.29 11.05 -11.29
CA ARG A 149 -14.25 11.95 -10.13
C ARG A 149 -12.95 12.75 -10.04
N TYR A 150 -11.83 12.14 -10.42
CA TYR A 150 -10.50 12.75 -10.30
C TYR A 150 -9.77 12.85 -11.65
N LYS A 151 -10.51 12.92 -12.75
CA LYS A 151 -9.98 12.95 -14.13
C LYS A 151 -8.92 14.01 -14.43
N ASP A 152 -8.90 15.08 -13.65
CA ASP A 152 -7.95 16.20 -13.78
C ASP A 152 -6.71 16.03 -12.89
N LYS A 153 -6.70 15.02 -12.02
CA LYS A 153 -5.55 14.66 -11.18
C LYS A 153 -4.78 13.46 -11.71
N TRP A 154 -5.46 12.58 -12.45
CA TRP A 154 -4.83 11.40 -13.03
C TRP A 154 -3.88 11.73 -14.18
N GLY A 155 -2.76 11.03 -14.21
CA GLY A 155 -1.82 11.00 -15.33
C GLY A 155 -2.33 10.06 -16.41
N TRP A 156 -2.74 10.61 -17.56
CA TRP A 156 -3.38 9.82 -18.61
C TRP A 156 -2.41 8.91 -19.38
N GLU A 157 -1.11 9.22 -19.38
CA GLU A 157 -0.08 8.34 -19.90
C GLU A 157 -0.01 7.04 -19.07
N GLU A 158 0.05 7.18 -17.75
CA GLU A 158 0.11 6.08 -16.80
C GLU A 158 -1.18 5.26 -16.81
N LEU A 159 -2.35 5.93 -16.79
CA LEU A 159 -3.63 5.24 -16.90
C LEU A 159 -3.73 4.45 -18.21
N SER A 160 -3.22 4.98 -19.34
CA SER A 160 -3.24 4.26 -20.61
C SER A 160 -2.43 2.95 -20.57
N ARG A 161 -1.41 2.85 -19.71
CA ARG A 161 -0.60 1.63 -19.50
C ARG A 161 -1.13 0.74 -18.39
N ASN A 162 -2.14 1.19 -17.65
CA ASN A 162 -2.61 0.50 -16.47
C ASN A 162 -3.56 -0.65 -16.85
N GLU A 163 -3.04 -1.86 -16.75
CA GLU A 163 -3.76 -3.13 -16.97
C GLU A 163 -4.86 -3.41 -15.93
N SER A 164 -4.82 -2.73 -14.78
CA SER A 164 -5.79 -2.92 -13.68
C SER A 164 -7.05 -2.06 -13.83
N LEU A 165 -7.14 -1.23 -14.87
CA LEU A 165 -8.34 -0.44 -15.14
C LEU A 165 -9.50 -1.30 -15.65
N PRO A 166 -10.76 -0.89 -15.39
CA PRO A 166 -11.95 -1.60 -15.87
C PRO A 166 -12.18 -1.30 -17.36
N TRP A 167 -11.29 -1.76 -18.23
CA TRP A 167 -11.37 -1.45 -19.65
C TRP A 167 -12.67 -1.95 -20.28
N SER A 168 -13.33 -1.05 -21.00
CA SER A 168 -14.54 -1.33 -21.78
C SER A 168 -14.55 -0.39 -22.99
N GLU A 169 -15.18 -0.79 -24.11
CA GLU A 169 -15.30 0.11 -25.26
C GLU A 169 -15.97 1.45 -24.91
N PRO A 170 -17.07 1.50 -24.11
CA PRO A 170 -17.65 2.76 -23.67
C PRO A 170 -16.69 3.63 -22.85
N PHE A 171 -15.86 3.02 -22.00
CA PHE A 171 -14.85 3.73 -21.21
C PHE A 171 -13.75 4.32 -22.09
N ILE A 172 -13.29 3.55 -23.09
CA ILE A 172 -12.30 4.02 -24.08
C ILE A 172 -12.87 5.21 -24.88
N GLU A 173 -14.09 5.06 -25.42
CA GLU A 173 -14.76 6.12 -26.18
C GLU A 173 -14.94 7.40 -25.37
N ARG A 174 -15.37 7.28 -24.10
CA ARG A 174 -15.63 8.43 -23.21
C ARG A 174 -14.41 9.34 -23.07
N TYR A 175 -13.21 8.77 -23.06
CA TYR A 175 -11.96 9.50 -22.84
C TYR A 175 -10.97 9.40 -24.00
N LYS A 176 -11.47 9.14 -25.21
CA LYS A 176 -10.66 8.95 -26.43
C LYS A 176 -9.62 10.04 -26.72
N ASP A 177 -9.89 11.28 -26.30
CA ASP A 177 -9.00 12.43 -26.53
C ASP A 177 -7.96 12.61 -25.41
N LYS A 178 -8.10 11.88 -24.30
CA LYS A 178 -7.15 11.89 -23.19
C LYS A 178 -6.21 10.68 -23.22
N TRP A 179 -6.67 9.55 -23.74
CA TRP A 179 -5.84 8.36 -23.85
C TRP A 179 -4.62 8.55 -24.74
N VAL A 180 -3.52 7.95 -24.33
CA VAL A 180 -2.30 7.85 -25.13
C VAL A 180 -2.37 6.55 -25.91
N TRP A 181 -2.76 6.65 -27.18
CA TRP A 181 -3.12 5.50 -28.01
C TRP A 181 -1.95 4.55 -28.30
N SER A 182 -0.72 5.05 -28.39
CA SER A 182 0.47 4.20 -28.46
C SER A 182 0.61 3.33 -27.21
N SER A 183 0.37 3.89 -26.04
CA SER A 183 0.37 3.16 -24.76
C SER A 183 -0.80 2.18 -24.67
N LEU A 184 -2.00 2.54 -25.15
CA LEU A 184 -3.13 1.60 -25.24
C LEU A 184 -2.82 0.42 -26.17
N SER A 185 -2.19 0.66 -27.33
CA SER A 185 -1.81 -0.42 -28.26
C SER A 185 -0.88 -1.45 -27.63
N TRP A 186 -0.12 -1.07 -26.60
CA TRP A 186 0.82 -1.94 -25.90
C TRP A 186 0.24 -2.53 -24.60
N ASN A 187 -1.00 -2.18 -24.27
CA ASN A 187 -1.65 -2.63 -23.04
C ASN A 187 -2.34 -3.98 -23.28
N GLU A 188 -1.87 -5.01 -22.57
CA GLU A 188 -2.35 -6.39 -22.74
C GLU A 188 -3.78 -6.61 -22.22
N SER A 189 -4.31 -5.67 -21.43
CA SER A 189 -5.67 -5.75 -20.87
C SER A 189 -6.73 -5.03 -21.73
N MET A 190 -6.38 -4.64 -22.95
CA MET A 190 -7.31 -3.99 -23.86
C MET A 190 -8.44 -4.94 -24.30
N PRO A 191 -9.70 -4.46 -24.34
CA PRO A 191 -10.87 -5.25 -24.71
C PRO A 191 -10.99 -5.28 -26.23
N TRP A 192 -10.01 -5.89 -26.89
CA TRP A 192 -9.94 -5.94 -28.35
C TRP A 192 -11.21 -6.53 -28.96
N SER A 193 -11.82 -5.77 -29.87
CA SER A 193 -12.94 -6.20 -30.71
C SER A 193 -12.75 -5.60 -32.10
N GLU A 194 -13.33 -6.22 -33.12
CA GLU A 194 -13.33 -5.67 -34.49
C GLU A 194 -13.91 -4.25 -34.49
N ALA A 195 -15.01 -4.02 -33.79
CA ALA A 195 -15.65 -2.70 -33.67
C ALA A 195 -14.73 -1.65 -33.04
N LEU A 196 -14.01 -1.99 -31.97
CA LEU A 196 -13.06 -1.09 -31.31
C LEU A 196 -11.87 -0.75 -32.23
N ILE A 197 -11.36 -1.77 -32.93
CA ILE A 197 -10.24 -1.64 -33.86
C ILE A 197 -10.62 -0.74 -35.03
N GLU A 198 -11.75 -1.03 -35.70
CA GLU A 198 -12.22 -0.27 -36.86
C GLU A 198 -12.54 1.18 -36.50
N ARG A 199 -13.21 1.39 -35.36
CA ARG A 199 -13.63 2.72 -34.91
C ARG A 199 -12.46 3.67 -34.69
N PHE A 200 -11.33 3.16 -34.21
CA PHE A 200 -10.14 3.95 -33.88
C PHE A 200 -8.92 3.55 -34.72
N ALA A 201 -9.16 3.07 -35.94
CA ALA A 201 -8.12 2.56 -36.82
C ALA A 201 -7.02 3.59 -37.13
N ASP A 202 -7.30 4.88 -37.05
CA ASP A 202 -6.31 5.96 -37.26
C ASP A 202 -5.42 6.25 -36.05
N LYS A 203 -5.75 5.68 -34.87
CA LYS A 203 -5.08 6.01 -33.61
C LYS A 203 -4.15 4.90 -33.11
N TRP A 204 -4.44 3.64 -33.44
CA TRP A 204 -3.63 2.51 -33.00
C TRP A 204 -2.22 2.52 -33.57
N ASP A 205 -1.26 2.07 -32.76
CA ASP A 205 0.10 1.73 -33.21
C ASP A 205 0.12 0.36 -33.91
N TRP A 206 -0.12 0.39 -35.22
CA TRP A 206 -0.13 -0.80 -36.06
C TRP A 206 1.24 -1.45 -36.26
N ASP A 207 2.34 -0.72 -36.06
CA ASP A 207 3.69 -1.28 -36.14
C ASP A 207 3.94 -2.24 -34.99
N TYR A 208 3.38 -1.93 -33.82
CA TYR A 208 3.41 -2.78 -32.66
C TYR A 208 2.42 -3.95 -32.79
N LEU A 209 1.14 -3.69 -33.09
CA LEU A 209 0.10 -4.73 -33.13
C LEU A 209 0.42 -5.86 -34.12
N ARG A 210 1.02 -5.54 -35.28
CA ARG A 210 1.46 -6.53 -36.27
C ARG A 210 2.56 -7.47 -35.78
N LYS A 211 3.30 -7.12 -34.74
CA LYS A 211 4.37 -7.97 -34.17
C LYS A 211 3.82 -9.02 -33.20
N ILE A 212 2.65 -8.77 -32.60
CA ILE A 212 2.05 -9.69 -31.62
C ILE A 212 1.32 -10.85 -32.32
N GLU A 213 0.71 -10.64 -33.49
CA GLU A 213 0.05 -11.72 -34.26
C GLU A 213 1.01 -12.82 -34.76
N VAL A 214 2.33 -12.59 -34.72
CA VAL A 214 3.36 -13.50 -35.25
C VAL A 214 4.08 -14.30 -34.15
N ALA A 215 3.69 -14.13 -32.87
CA ALA A 215 4.27 -14.82 -31.70
C ALA A 215 3.31 -15.87 -31.14
#